data_AF-A0A950L7S5-F1
#
_entry.id   AF-A0A950L7S5-F1
#
_cell.length_a   1.000
_cell.length_b   1.000
_cell.length_c   1.000
_cell.angle_alpha   90.00
_cell.angle_beta   90.00
_cell.angle_gamma   90.00
#
_symmetry.space_group_name_H-M   'P 1'
#
loop_
_entity.id
_entity.type
_entity.pdbx_description
1 polymer ?
#
loop_
_entity_poly.entity_id
_entity_poly.type
_entity_poly.pdbx_seq_one_letter_code
_entity_poly.pdbx_strand_id
1 'polypeptide(L)'
;MPEGAKELYRSPNGDRWLLIRETLSDRVLVRHEPNLPSGGKASVVEVGDFLSRGHGPEQQALLRLIGSLVETGADTTTGVSDDNN
;
A
#
# COMPACT_ATOMS: atom_id res chain seq x y z
N MET A 1 10.04 12.44 9.65
CA MET A 1 9.73 11.01 9.83
C MET A 1 8.69 10.67 8.76
N PRO A 2 8.82 9.64 7.91
CA PRO A 2 7.72 9.30 7.00
C PRO A 2 6.61 8.58 7.81
N GLU A 3 5.57 9.32 8.16
CA GLU A 3 4.51 8.95 9.13
C GLU A 3 3.44 7.97 8.59
N GLY A 4 3.75 7.14 7.59
CA GLY A 4 2.72 6.35 6.92
C GLY A 4 3.19 5.03 6.30
N ALA A 5 3.82 4.16 7.09
CA ALA A 5 3.99 2.76 6.70
C ALA A 5 2.78 1.94 7.19
N LYS A 6 1.99 1.39 6.27
CA LYS A 6 0.83 0.54 6.57
C LYS A 6 1.15 -0.91 6.22
N GLU A 7 0.90 -1.84 7.13
CA GLU A 7 1.04 -3.26 6.82
C GLU A 7 0.03 -3.63 5.73
N LEU A 8 0.54 -4.12 4.62
CA LEU A 8 -0.23 -4.46 3.44
C LEU A 8 -0.72 -5.90 3.49
N TYR A 9 0.23 -6.80 3.67
CA TYR A 9 0.03 -8.23 3.60
C TYR A 9 1.09 -8.94 4.41
N ARG A 10 0.70 -10.02 5.09
CA ARG A 10 1.61 -10.90 5.80
C ARG A 10 1.43 -12.30 5.28
N SER A 11 2.47 -12.81 4.63
CA SER A 11 2.52 -14.18 4.17
C SER A 11 2.50 -15.14 5.37
N PRO A 12 1.88 -16.33 5.25
CA PRO A 12 1.94 -17.36 6.30
C PRO A 12 3.36 -17.84 6.57
N ASN A 13 4.28 -17.68 5.61
CA ASN A 13 5.73 -17.94 5.77
C ASN A 13 6.44 -16.94 6.69
N GLY A 14 5.76 -15.85 7.08
CA GLY A 14 6.29 -14.81 7.96
C GLY A 14 6.86 -13.59 7.24
N ASP A 15 6.87 -13.58 5.90
CA ASP A 15 7.22 -12.41 5.11
C ASP A 15 6.15 -11.33 5.27
N ARG A 16 6.59 -10.09 5.48
CA ARG A 16 5.71 -8.92 5.65
C ARG A 16 5.91 -7.96 4.51
N TRP A 17 4.82 -7.42 4.03
CA TRP A 17 4.78 -6.39 3.02
C TRP A 17 4.21 -5.13 3.65
N LEU A 18 4.95 -4.03 3.57
CA LEU A 18 4.55 -2.73 4.09
C LEU A 18 4.41 -1.76 2.93
N LEU A 19 3.33 -1.00 2.94
CA LEU A 19 3.08 0.10 2.03
C LEU A 19 3.53 1.40 2.68
N ILE A 20 4.52 2.06 2.11
CA ILE A 20 5.06 3.32 2.58
C ILE A 20 4.55 4.42 1.66
N ARG A 21 3.80 5.37 2.22
CA ARG A 21 3.43 6.59 1.49
C ARG A 21 4.49 7.66 1.72
N GLU A 22 5.13 8.09 0.64
CA GLU A 22 6.03 9.23 0.65
C GLU A 22 5.23 10.51 0.42
N THR A 23 5.07 11.31 1.46
CA THR A 23 4.31 12.58 1.42
C THR A 23 5.00 13.67 0.59
N LEU A 24 6.32 13.57 0.40
CA LEU A 24 7.12 14.55 -0.34
C LEU A 24 6.96 14.40 -1.86
N SER A 25 6.83 13.16 -2.35
CA SER A 25 6.72 12.88 -3.79
C SER A 25 5.32 12.38 -4.19
N ASP A 26 4.40 12.26 -3.24
CA ASP A 26 3.13 11.53 -3.36
C ASP A 26 3.30 10.15 -4.00
N ARG A 27 4.43 9.49 -3.68
CA ARG A 27 4.76 8.16 -4.21
C ARG A 27 4.41 7.10 -3.18
N VAL A 28 4.03 5.94 -3.70
CA VAL A 28 3.75 4.76 -2.89
C VAL A 28 4.84 3.74 -3.14
N LEU A 29 5.51 3.35 -2.06
CA LEU A 29 6.61 2.40 -2.04
C LEU A 29 6.13 1.12 -1.34
N VAL A 30 6.59 -0.03 -1.81
CA VAL A 30 6.33 -1.33 -1.21
C VAL A 30 7.64 -1.84 -0.61
N ARG A 31 7.66 -2.06 0.69
CA ARG A 31 8.77 -2.67 1.41
C ARG A 31 8.46 -4.13 1.70
N HIS A 32 9.27 -5.01 1.14
CA HIS A 32 9.30 -6.43 1.45
C HIS A 32 10.24 -6.67 2.62
N GLU A 33 9.75 -7.26 3.70
CA GLU A 33 10.52 -7.71 4.85
C GLU A 33 10.41 -9.23 4.99
N PRO A 34 11.42 -9.98 4.54
CA PRO A 34 11.42 -11.42 4.70
C PRO A 34 11.55 -11.81 6.17
N ASN A 35 11.07 -13.00 6.53
CA ASN A 35 11.12 -13.47 7.92
C ASN A 35 12.57 -13.64 8.42
N LEU A 36 12.80 -13.41 9.72
CA LEU A 36 14.11 -13.52 10.39
C LEU A 36 14.91 -14.81 10.07
N PRO A 37 14.31 -16.03 10.02
CA PRO A 37 15.00 -17.25 9.64
C PRO A 37 15.41 -17.31 8.16
N SER A 38 14.77 -16.55 7.27
CA SER A 38 15.13 -16.50 5.85
C SER A 38 16.38 -15.64 5.59
N GLY A 39 16.84 -14.86 6.58
CA GLY A 39 18.06 -14.04 6.48
C GLY A 39 18.09 -13.03 5.32
N GLY A 40 16.96 -12.81 4.66
CA GLY A 40 16.87 -12.00 3.45
C GLY A 40 16.96 -10.51 3.77
N LYS A 41 17.48 -9.72 2.83
CA LYS A 41 17.49 -8.26 2.94
C LYS A 41 16.10 -7.70 2.65
N ALA A 42 15.62 -6.85 3.56
CA ALA A 42 14.46 -6.03 3.29
C ALA A 42 14.70 -5.24 2.00
N SER A 43 13.72 -5.26 1.10
CA SER A 43 13.81 -4.65 -0.23
C SER A 43 12.68 -3.66 -0.40
N VAL A 44 13.00 -2.47 -0.87
CA VAL A 44 12.02 -1.42 -1.16
C VAL A 44 11.92 -1.30 -2.68
N VAL A 45 10.70 -1.34 -3.19
CA VAL A 45 10.38 -1.21 -4.61
C VAL A 45 9.22 -0.23 -4.75
N GLU A 46 9.19 0.56 -5.82
CA GLU A 46 8.04 1.42 -6.09
C GLU A 46 6.79 0.57 -6.38
N VAL A 47 5.62 1.04 -5.97
CA VAL A 47 4.35 0.33 -6.24
C VAL A 47 4.18 0.06 -7.73
N GLY A 48 4.55 1.02 -8.58
CA GLY A 48 4.45 0.89 -10.03
C GLY A 48 5.39 -0.19 -10.58
N ASP A 49 6.63 -0.25 -10.08
CA ASP A 49 7.60 -1.28 -10.46
C ASP A 49 7.15 -2.66 -9.95
N PHE A 50 6.65 -2.74 -8.71
CA PHE A 50 6.15 -3.97 -8.12
C PHE A 50 4.95 -4.56 -8.88
N LEU A 51 4.02 -3.71 -9.32
CA LEU A 51 2.89 -4.10 -10.17
C LEU A 51 3.34 -4.47 -11.59
N SER A 52 4.42 -3.86 -12.09
CA SER A 52 4.97 -4.16 -13.42
C SER A 52 5.75 -5.48 -13.48
N ARG A 53 6.29 -5.96 -12.34
CA ARG A 53 7.06 -7.21 -12.27
C ARG A 53 6.24 -8.47 -12.51
N GLY A 54 4.91 -8.43 -12.36
CA GLY A 54 4.04 -9.58 -12.63
C GLY A 54 2.71 -9.54 -11.88
N HIS A 55 1.96 -10.64 -11.96
CA HIS A 55 0.61 -10.76 -11.41
C HIS A 55 0.49 -11.93 -10.41
N GLY A 56 1.43 -12.00 -9.49
CA GLY A 56 1.43 -12.96 -8.39
C GLY A 56 0.39 -12.64 -7.31
N PRO A 57 0.20 -13.53 -6.33
CA PRO A 57 -0.75 -13.34 -5.25
C PRO A 57 -0.44 -12.11 -4.39
N GLU A 58 0.84 -11.75 -4.22
CA GLU A 58 1.23 -10.53 -3.49
C GLU A 58 0.76 -9.25 -4.21
N GLN A 59 0.88 -9.21 -5.54
CA GLN A 59 0.42 -8.08 -6.36
C GLN A 59 -1.10 -7.96 -6.35
N GLN A 60 -1.81 -9.07 -6.42
CA GLN A 60 -3.27 -9.07 -6.33
C GLN A 60 -3.76 -8.62 -4.94
N ALA A 61 -3.07 -9.03 -3.86
CA ALA A 61 -3.37 -8.58 -2.51
C ALA A 61 -3.15 -7.06 -2.37
N LEU A 62 -2.06 -6.55 -2.92
CA LEU A 62 -1.76 -5.12 -2.99
C LEU A 62 -2.84 -4.35 -3.75
N LEU A 63 -3.18 -4.79 -4.96
CA LEU A 63 -4.22 -4.15 -5.80
C LEU A 63 -5.57 -4.14 -5.10
N ARG A 64 -5.94 -5.25 -4.43
CA ARG A 64 -7.19 -5.33 -3.67
C ARG A 64 -7.20 -4.34 -2.50
N LEU A 65 -6.09 -4.23 -1.76
CA LEU A 65 -6.00 -3.28 -0.66
C LEU A 65 -6.06 -1.83 -1.15
N ILE A 66 -5.32 -1.51 -2.23
CA ILE A 66 -5.35 -0.18 -2.84
C ILE A 66 -6.75 0.15 -3.34
N GLY A 67 -7.41 -0.79 -4.03
CA GLY A 67 -8.80 -0.65 -4.50
C GLY A 67 -9.75 -0.31 -3.36
N SER A 68 -9.70 -1.08 -2.26
CA SER A 68 -10.54 -0.85 -1.08
C SER A 68 -10.26 0.50 -0.39
N LEU A 69 -9.02 0.98 -0.41
CA LEU A 69 -8.64 2.30 0.10
C LEU A 69 -9.11 3.44 -0.81
N VAL A 70 -9.04 3.25 -2.13
CA VAL A 70 -9.54 4.21 -3.14
C VAL A 70 -11.06 4.38 -3.02
N GLU A 71 -11.79 3.28 -2.80
CA GLU A 71 -13.24 3.31 -2.59
C GLU A 71 -13.63 4.11 -1.33
N THR A 72 -12.79 4.09 -0.29
CA THR A 72 -13.02 4.88 0.94
C THR A 72 -12.69 6.37 0.77
N GLY A 73 -11.78 6.73 -0.14
CA GLY A 73 -11.41 8.14 -0.39
C GLY A 73 -12.43 8.92 -1.23
N ALA A 74 -13.36 8.23 -1.90
CA ALA A 74 -14.39 8.86 -2.73
C ALA A 74 -15.58 9.39 -1.91
N ASP A 75 -15.73 8.98 -0.65
CA ASP A 75 -16.95 9.23 0.14
C ASP A 75 -16.85 10.45 1.10
N THR A 76 -15.92 11.40 0.87
CA THR A 76 -15.81 12.60 1.73
C THR A 76 -16.01 13.93 1.01
N THR A 77 -16.57 13.95 -0.20
CA THR A 77 -16.94 15.21 -0.85
C THR A 77 -18.22 15.12 -1.66
N THR A 78 -19.36 14.86 -1.00
CA THR A 78 -20.67 15.25 -1.54
C THR A 78 -21.61 15.49 -0.37
N GLY A 79 -21.88 16.75 -0.05
CA GLY A 79 -22.78 17.13 1.04
C GLY A 79 -22.61 18.55 1.61
N VAL A 80 -21.93 19.46 0.92
CA VAL A 80 -22.20 20.90 1.11
C VAL A 80 -22.89 21.42 -0.15
N SER A 81 -24.20 21.53 -0.07
CA SER A 81 -24.97 22.44 -0.91
C SER A 81 -25.93 23.15 0.02
N ASP A 82 -25.49 24.36 0.32
CA ASP A 82 -26.26 25.48 0.85
C ASP A 82 -27.66 25.53 0.22
N ASP A 83 -28.69 25.47 1.06
CA ASP A 83 -29.99 26.06 0.76
C ASP A 83 -30.48 26.73 2.05
N ASN A 84 -29.94 27.93 2.27
CA ASN A 84 -30.58 28.94 3.10
C ASN A 84 -31.71 29.55 2.26
N ASN A 85 -32.97 29.18 2.56
CA ASN A 85 -34.09 30.12 2.50
C ASN A 85 -35.30 29.65 3.33
#